data_AF-A0A524CFC4-F1
#
_entry.id   AF-A0A524CFC4-F1
#
_cell.length_a   1.000
_cell.length_b   1.000
_cell.length_c   1.000
_cell.angle_alpha   90.00
_cell.angle_beta   90.00
_cell.angle_gamma   90.00
#
_symmetry.space_group_name_H-M   'P 1'
#
loop_
_entity.id
_entity.type
_entity.pdbx_description
1 polymer ?
#
loop_
_entity_poly.entity_id
_entity_poly.type
_entity_poly.pdbx_seq_one_letter_code
_entity_poly.pdbx_strand_id
1 'polypeptide(L)'
;MPPSNSGLDVCSDGKGVGSKAIYNFLSNPPYPLLSLHGHIHESPNISGVWKTKKGKTICIQPGQSHYYEDFVVYVIIDLKNMKFTRSQISK
;
A
#
# COMPACT_ATOMS: atom_id res chain seq x y z
N MET A 1 2.75 0.05 8.51
CA MET A 1 1.32 0.26 8.81
C MET A 1 0.69 1.18 7.77
N PRO A 2 -0.35 0.72 7.07
CA PRO A 2 -1.18 1.52 6.16
C PRO A 2 -2.23 2.37 6.91
N PRO A 3 -2.78 3.44 6.27
CA PRO A 3 -3.88 4.21 6.85
C PRO A 3 -5.14 3.36 6.98
N SER A 4 -5.92 3.55 8.05
CA SER A 4 -7.21 2.88 8.22
C SER A 4 -8.17 3.21 7.08
N ASN A 5 -9.06 2.27 6.72
CA ASN A 5 -10.09 2.47 5.69
C ASN A 5 -9.52 2.85 4.33
N SER A 6 -8.35 2.30 3.98
CA SER A 6 -7.67 2.62 2.72
C SER A 6 -7.75 1.50 1.70
N GLY A 7 -8.18 0.30 2.13
CA GLY A 7 -8.08 -0.92 1.36
C GLY A 7 -6.65 -1.48 1.33
N LEU A 8 -5.66 -0.74 1.81
CA LEU A 8 -4.29 -1.23 2.00
C LEU A 8 -4.11 -1.94 3.35
N ASP A 9 -5.15 -1.96 4.18
CA ASP A 9 -5.10 -2.35 5.57
C ASP A 9 -5.91 -3.60 5.92
N VAL A 10 -6.24 -4.43 4.92
CA VAL A 10 -7.13 -5.58 5.05
C VAL A 10 -6.33 -6.85 5.35
N CYS A 11 -6.64 -7.51 6.46
CA CYS A 11 -6.10 -8.82 6.80
C CYS A 11 -6.84 -9.96 6.08
N SER A 12 -6.28 -11.16 6.13
CA SER A 12 -6.83 -12.40 5.55
C SER A 12 -8.22 -12.78 6.07
N ASP A 13 -8.60 -12.32 7.28
CA ASP A 13 -9.94 -12.47 7.84
C ASP A 13 -10.93 -11.37 7.39
N GLY A 14 -10.50 -10.50 6.46
CA GLY A 14 -11.28 -9.40 5.91
C GLY A 14 -11.32 -8.14 6.78
N LYS A 15 -10.70 -8.13 7.97
CA LYS A 15 -10.72 -6.95 8.85
C LYS A 15 -9.73 -5.88 8.40
N GLY A 16 -10.17 -4.63 8.43
CA GLY A 16 -9.30 -3.46 8.32
C GLY A 16 -8.61 -3.16 9.65
N VAL A 17 -7.28 -3.24 9.68
CA VAL A 17 -6.46 -3.01 10.89
C VAL A 17 -5.51 -1.81 10.76
N GLY A 18 -5.79 -0.92 9.81
CA GLY A 18 -4.94 0.21 9.51
C GLY A 18 -4.94 1.26 10.62
N SER A 19 -3.96 2.15 10.56
CA SER A 19 -3.79 3.18 11.58
C SER A 19 -4.68 4.40 11.31
N LYS A 20 -5.55 4.71 12.29
CA LYS A 20 -6.31 5.97 12.32
C LYS A 20 -5.39 7.20 12.42
N ALA A 21 -4.26 7.08 13.11
CA ALA A 21 -3.30 8.18 13.22
C ALA A 21 -2.67 8.52 11.86
N ILE A 22 -2.28 7.52 11.07
CA ILE A 22 -1.76 7.73 9.71
C ILE A 22 -2.85 8.28 8.79
N TYR A 23 -4.08 7.78 8.90
CA TYR A 23 -5.22 8.33 8.17
C TYR A 23 -5.41 9.83 8.45
N ASN A 24 -5.36 10.23 9.72
CA ASN A 24 -5.53 11.62 10.13
C ASN A 24 -4.36 12.49 9.67
N PHE A 25 -3.12 12.00 9.79
CA PHE A 25 -1.92 12.67 9.30
C PHE A 25 -2.02 12.97 7.79
N LEU A 26 -2.47 11.99 6.99
CA LEU A 26 -2.62 12.15 5.54
C LEU A 26 -3.89 12.92 5.12
N SER A 27 -4.80 13.20 6.06
CA SER A 27 -6.05 13.91 5.78
C SER A 27 -5.89 15.42 5.73
N ASN A 28 -4.77 15.97 6.19
CA ASN A 28 -4.58 17.42 6.34
C ASN A 28 -3.28 17.91 5.67
N PRO A 29 -3.20 19.19 5.26
CA PRO A 29 -1.95 19.79 4.82
C PRO A 29 -0.90 19.84 5.96
N PRO A 30 0.40 19.80 5.63
CA PRO A 30 0.97 19.62 4.29
C PRO A 30 0.91 18.15 3.85
N TYR A 31 0.35 17.91 2.67
CA TYR A 31 0.23 16.55 2.13
C TYR A 31 1.58 16.07 1.60
N PRO A 32 2.13 14.92 2.07
CA PRO A 32 3.25 14.28 1.41
C PRO A 32 2.89 13.90 -0.04
N LEU A 33 3.87 13.86 -0.94
CA LEU A 33 3.65 13.40 -2.31
C LEU A 33 3.21 11.92 -2.33
N LEU A 34 3.94 11.08 -1.59
CA LEU A 34 3.73 9.64 -1.47
C LEU A 34 3.75 9.20 0.00
N SER A 35 3.06 8.12 0.31
CA SER A 35 3.21 7.35 1.54
C SER A 35 3.36 5.87 1.20
N LEU A 36 4.43 5.23 1.68
CA LEU A 36 4.77 3.85 1.35
C LEU A 36 4.53 2.97 2.58
N HIS A 37 3.85 1.85 2.38
CA HIS A 37 3.36 1.02 3.48
C HIS A 37 3.72 -0.45 3.31
N GLY A 38 3.79 -1.11 4.46
CA GLY A 38 3.85 -2.55 4.66
C GLY A 38 3.17 -2.88 5.99
N HIS A 39 3.62 -3.93 6.68
CA HIS A 39 3.04 -4.52 7.88
C HIS A 39 1.81 -5.40 7.61
N ILE A 40 0.82 -4.93 6.84
CA ILE A 40 -0.34 -5.76 6.43
C ILE A 40 -0.14 -6.27 5.00
N HIS A 41 0.98 -6.95 4.77
CA HIS A 41 1.46 -7.25 3.42
C HIS A 41 0.54 -8.18 2.60
N GLU A 42 -0.39 -8.89 3.24
CA GLU A 42 -1.43 -9.67 2.56
C GLU A 42 -2.52 -8.80 1.92
N SER A 43 -2.69 -7.55 2.38
CA SER A 43 -3.82 -6.71 1.97
C SER A 43 -3.99 -6.57 0.46
N PRO A 44 -2.96 -6.34 -0.36
CA PRO A 44 -3.16 -6.25 -1.82
C PRO A 44 -3.77 -7.51 -2.45
N ASN A 45 -3.46 -8.69 -1.88
CA ASN A 45 -4.02 -9.96 -2.36
C ASN A 45 -5.46 -10.17 -1.85
N ILE A 46 -5.78 -9.67 -0.66
CA ILE A 46 -7.11 -9.81 -0.06
C ILE A 46 -8.10 -8.76 -0.58
N SER A 47 -7.70 -7.49 -0.65
CA SER A 47 -8.57 -6.37 -1.02
C SER A 47 -8.54 -6.04 -2.51
N GLY A 48 -7.55 -6.53 -3.25
CA GLY A 48 -7.26 -6.09 -4.63
C GLY A 48 -6.68 -4.67 -4.73
N VAL A 49 -6.47 -3.99 -3.60
CA VAL A 49 -5.98 -2.61 -3.54
C VAL A 49 -4.51 -2.61 -3.12
N TRP A 50 -3.64 -2.19 -4.03
CA TRP A 50 -2.20 -1.97 -3.76
C TRP A 50 -1.82 -0.49 -3.79
N LYS A 51 -2.72 0.37 -4.25
CA LYS A 51 -2.55 1.82 -4.35
C LYS A 51 -3.88 2.52 -4.14
N THR A 52 -3.88 3.58 -3.33
CA THR A 52 -5.02 4.47 -3.16
C THR A 52 -4.55 5.93 -3.04
N LYS A 53 -5.50 6.87 -3.01
CA LYS A 53 -5.21 8.29 -2.80
C LYS A 53 -5.92 8.79 -1.55
N LYS A 54 -5.17 9.45 -0.67
CA LYS A 54 -5.69 10.11 0.53
C LYS A 54 -5.31 11.58 0.50
N GLY A 55 -6.30 12.47 0.44
CA GLY A 55 -6.04 13.89 0.20
C GLY A 55 -5.30 14.08 -1.13
N LYS A 56 -4.09 14.66 -1.08
CA LYS A 56 -3.19 14.76 -2.24
C LYS A 56 -2.09 13.68 -2.28
N THR A 57 -1.98 12.85 -1.24
CA THR A 57 -0.95 11.80 -1.12
C THR A 57 -1.37 10.52 -1.81
N ILE A 58 -0.50 9.94 -2.63
CA ILE A 58 -0.67 8.56 -3.13
C ILE A 58 -0.10 7.59 -2.09
N CYS A 59 -0.93 6.68 -1.62
CA CYS A 59 -0.54 5.64 -0.67
C CYS A 59 -0.30 4.34 -1.44
N ILE A 60 0.83 3.68 -1.20
CA ILE A 60 1.23 2.46 -1.94
C ILE A 60 1.59 1.36 -0.94
N GLN A 61 1.07 0.16 -1.20
CA GLN A 61 1.45 -1.06 -0.52
C GLN A 61 1.67 -2.16 -1.56
N PRO A 62 2.92 -2.57 -1.83
CA PRO A 62 3.23 -3.59 -2.83
C PRO A 62 2.70 -4.97 -2.43
N GLY A 63 2.59 -5.23 -1.13
CA GLY A 63 2.30 -6.56 -0.58
C GLY A 63 3.59 -7.35 -0.37
N GLN A 64 3.48 -8.67 -0.31
CA GLN A 64 4.63 -9.59 -0.24
C GLN A 64 4.29 -10.93 -0.88
N SER A 65 5.32 -11.70 -1.23
CA SER A 65 5.18 -13.11 -1.53
C SER A 65 5.09 -13.92 -0.22
N HIS A 66 4.46 -15.08 -0.26
CA HIS A 66 4.53 -16.06 0.81
C HIS A 66 5.91 -16.76 0.85
N TYR A 67 6.21 -17.46 1.94
CA TYR A 67 7.51 -18.12 2.13
C TYR A 67 7.75 -19.26 1.12
N TYR A 68 6.68 -19.86 0.59
CA TYR A 68 6.72 -20.93 -0.41
C TYR A 68 6.71 -20.38 -1.85
N GLU A 69 6.59 -19.07 -2.04
CA GLU A 69 6.56 -18.43 -3.34
C GLU A 69 7.95 -17.93 -3.74
N ASP A 70 8.36 -18.31 -4.95
CA ASP A 70 9.68 -18.02 -5.49
C ASP A 70 9.70 -16.77 -6.38
N PHE A 71 9.05 -15.71 -5.90
CA PHE A 71 9.09 -14.39 -6.52
C PHE A 71 9.17 -13.29 -5.48
N VAL A 72 9.52 -12.09 -5.93
CA VAL A 72 9.49 -10.85 -5.15
C VAL A 72 8.48 -9.91 -5.78
N VAL A 73 7.65 -9.27 -4.96
CA VAL A 73 6.72 -8.22 -5.39
C VAL A 73 7.34 -6.85 -5.14
N TYR A 74 7.26 -5.97 -6.13
CA TYR A 74 7.82 -4.62 -6.05
C TYR A 74 6.96 -3.61 -6.79
N VAL A 75 7.22 -2.32 -6.56
CA VAL A 75 6.59 -1.21 -7.29
C VAL A 75 7.68 -0.30 -7.84
N ILE A 76 7.65 -0.04 -9.15
CA ILE A 76 8.45 0.99 -9.79
C ILE A 76 7.66 2.30 -9.76
N ILE A 77 8.31 3.36 -9.29
CA ILE A 77 7.72 4.69 -9.15
C ILE A 77 8.49 5.67 -10.03
N ASP A 78 7.84 6.17 -11.08
CA ASP A 78 8.30 7.33 -11.83
C ASP A 78 7.75 8.60 -11.17
N LEU A 79 8.63 9.30 -10.44
CA LEU A 79 8.27 10.52 -9.72
C LEU A 79 8.00 11.71 -10.64
N LYS A 80 8.61 11.75 -11.83
CA LYS A 80 8.44 12.88 -12.75
C LYS A 80 7.05 12.86 -13.38
N ASN A 81 6.61 11.69 -13.83
CA ASN A 81 5.31 11.53 -14.48
C ASN A 81 4.22 11.00 -13.53
N MET A 82 4.57 10.73 -12.26
CA MET A 82 3.68 10.13 -11.26
C MET A 82 3.03 8.83 -11.77
N LYS A 83 3.84 7.96 -12.38
CA LYS A 83 3.43 6.63 -12.85
C LYS A 83 3.92 5.55 -11.89
N PHE A 84 3.08 4.54 -11.69
CA PHE A 84 3.33 3.47 -10.72
C PHE A 84 3.04 2.13 -11.36
N THR A 85 4.01 1.23 -11.34
CA THR A 85 3.87 -0.12 -11.90
C THR A 85 4.18 -1.13 -10.80
N ARG A 86 3.19 -1.94 -10.43
CA ARG A 86 3.37 -3.07 -9.52
C ARG A 86 3.68 -4.31 -10.35
N SER A 87 4.75 -5.00 -10.02
CA SER A 87 5.24 -6.18 -10.74
C SER A 87 5.76 -7.24 -9.76
N GLN A 88 5.99 -8.43 -10.29
CA GLN A 88 6.67 -9.51 -9.59
C GLN A 88 7.78 -10.09 -10.48
N ILE A 89 8.86 -10.57 -9.87
CA ILE A 89 9.99 -11.20 -10.55
C ILE A 89 10.41 -12.44 -9.77
N SER A 90 10.71 -13.53 -10.48
CA SER A 90 11.25 -14.75 -9.87
C SER A 90 12.59 -14.49 -9.19
N LYS A 91 12.85 -15.20 -8.08
CA LYS A 91 14.13 -15.11 -7.35
C LYS A 91 15.23 -15.91 -8.04
#